data_AF-A0A850AME2-F1
#
_entry.id   AF-A0A850AME2-F1
#
_cell.length_a   1.000
_cell.length_b   1.000
_cell.length_c   1.000
_cell.angle_alpha   90.00
_cell.angle_beta   90.00
_cell.angle_gamma   90.00
#
_symmetry.space_group_name_H-M   'P 1'
#
loop_
_entity.id
_entity.type
_entity.pdbx_description
1 polymer ?
#
loop_
_entity_poly.entity_id
_entity_poly.type
_entity_poly.pdbx_seq_one_letter_code
_entity_poly.pdbx_strand_id
1 'polypeptide(L)'
;MNRSIEEVLESTLNTALPELEDAPAELAAEMAKLPELSDSQLWQVARRQMEVARETLLYDLLDAQAERSLTSEEVRQLEELRHQAGRIMVLKSQAYALLHQRGYPVPQP
;
A
#
# COMPACT_ATOMS: atom_id res chain seq x y z
N MET A 1 3.60 17.08 -15.37
CA MET A 1 3.37 15.63 -15.58
C MET A 1 3.17 15.02 -14.21
N ASN A 2 1.92 14.92 -13.75
CA ASN A 2 1.60 14.25 -12.49
C ASN A 2 1.59 12.75 -12.75
N ARG A 3 2.68 12.04 -12.42
CA ARG A 3 2.58 10.60 -12.19
C ARG A 3 1.83 10.40 -10.88
N SER A 4 0.86 9.49 -10.86
CA SER A 4 0.20 9.13 -9.60
C SER A 4 1.19 8.39 -8.72
N ILE A 5 1.01 8.46 -7.40
CA ILE A 5 1.81 7.69 -6.47
C ILE A 5 1.62 6.19 -6.69
N GLU A 6 0.52 5.73 -7.28
CA GLU A 6 0.42 4.31 -7.68
C GLU A 6 1.56 3.92 -8.65
N GLU A 7 1.87 4.73 -9.67
CA GLU A 7 2.96 4.43 -10.61
C GLU A 7 4.37 4.58 -10.00
N VAL A 8 4.58 5.63 -9.20
CA VAL A 8 5.91 5.87 -8.58
C VAL A 8 6.17 4.88 -7.45
N LEU A 9 5.14 4.58 -6.65
CA LEU A 9 5.24 3.65 -5.54
C LEU A 9 5.33 2.21 -6.04
N GLU A 10 4.66 1.80 -7.13
CA GLU A 10 4.88 0.46 -7.73
C GLU A 10 6.34 0.24 -8.14
N SER A 11 6.94 1.22 -8.81
CA SER A 11 8.35 1.13 -9.25
C SER A 11 9.34 1.16 -8.07
N THR A 12 8.98 1.85 -6.98
CA THR A 12 9.82 1.99 -5.79
C THR A 12 9.63 0.83 -4.81
N LEU A 13 8.41 0.31 -4.63
CA LEU A 13 8.06 -0.82 -3.76
C LEU A 13 8.78 -2.10 -4.18
N ASN A 14 8.88 -2.36 -5.50
CA ASN A 14 9.62 -3.51 -6.03
C ASN A 14 11.13 -3.47 -5.74
N THR A 15 11.67 -2.30 -5.41
CA THR A 15 13.12 -2.10 -5.22
C THR A 15 13.48 -1.82 -3.75
N ALA A 16 12.53 -1.31 -2.95
CA ALA A 16 12.80 -0.69 -1.64
C ALA A 16 12.12 -1.35 -0.43
N LEU A 17 11.50 -2.53 -0.57
CA LEU A 17 11.02 -3.31 0.58
C LEU A 17 11.94 -4.50 0.92
N PRO A 18 13.08 -4.27 1.60
CA PRO A 18 13.57 -5.26 2.53
C PRO A 18 12.79 -5.15 3.85
N GLU A 19 12.45 -6.33 4.38
CA GLU A 19 12.04 -6.61 5.77
C GLU A 19 10.59 -6.25 6.15
N LEU A 20 9.65 -6.85 5.41
CA LEU A 20 8.38 -7.33 5.96
C LEU A 20 8.69 -8.56 6.85
N GLU A 21 9.30 -8.43 8.03
CA GLU A 21 9.56 -9.62 8.88
C GLU A 21 8.34 -10.04 9.72
N ASP A 22 7.57 -9.09 10.26
CA ASP A 22 6.36 -9.38 11.07
C ASP A 22 5.04 -9.28 10.29
N ALA A 23 5.04 -8.55 9.19
CA ALA A 23 3.91 -8.42 8.28
C ALA A 23 3.46 -9.70 7.52
N PRO A 24 4.32 -10.67 7.18
CA PRO A 24 3.95 -11.76 6.27
C PRO A 24 2.80 -12.60 6.81
N ALA A 25 2.78 -12.86 8.12
CA ALA A 25 1.77 -13.72 8.72
C ALA A 25 0.41 -13.03 8.84
N GLU A 26 0.38 -11.78 9.33
CA GLU A 26 -0.86 -11.00 9.45
C GLU A 26 -1.43 -10.67 8.06
N LEU A 27 -0.58 -10.25 7.13
CA LEU A 27 -0.97 -9.93 5.76
C LEU A 27 -1.49 -11.17 5.01
N ALA A 28 -0.82 -12.32 5.14
CA ALA A 28 -1.31 -13.57 4.55
C ALA A 28 -2.66 -13.99 5.14
N ALA A 29 -2.86 -13.83 6.45
CA ALA A 29 -4.14 -14.14 7.09
C ALA A 29 -5.27 -13.20 6.64
N GLU A 30 -4.98 -11.92 6.39
CA GLU A 30 -5.94 -10.98 5.79
C GLU A 30 -6.27 -11.32 4.34
N MET A 31 -5.25 -11.64 3.54
CA MET A 31 -5.44 -12.05 2.15
C MET A 31 -6.28 -13.32 2.03
N ALA A 32 -6.07 -14.30 2.90
CA ALA A 32 -6.82 -15.54 2.93
C ALA A 32 -8.33 -15.34 3.18
N LYS A 33 -8.72 -14.23 3.81
CA LYS A 33 -10.14 -13.88 4.06
C LYS A 33 -10.81 -13.18 2.88
N LEU A 34 -10.04 -12.57 1.98
CA LEU A 34 -10.59 -11.79 0.86
C LEU A 34 -11.53 -12.61 -0.06
N PRO A 35 -11.24 -13.88 -0.41
CA PRO A 35 -12.13 -14.68 -1.25
C PRO A 35 -13.52 -14.90 -0.65
N GLU A 36 -13.66 -14.86 0.68
CA GLU A 36 -14.92 -15.04 1.40
C GLU A 36 -15.78 -13.76 1.44
N LEU A 37 -15.20 -12.61 1.07
CA LEU A 37 -15.91 -11.34 1.08
C LEU A 37 -16.91 -11.23 -0.07
N SER A 38 -18.02 -10.52 0.20
CA SER A 38 -18.96 -10.08 -0.84
C SER A 38 -18.31 -9.08 -1.78
N ASP A 39 -18.88 -8.89 -2.97
CA ASP A 39 -18.37 -7.93 -3.94
C ASP A 39 -18.32 -6.50 -3.39
N SER A 40 -19.32 -6.11 -2.59
CA SER A 40 -19.35 -4.80 -1.94
C SER A 40 -18.19 -4.58 -0.97
N GLN A 41 -17.81 -5.62 -0.21
CA GLN A 41 -16.69 -5.60 0.72
C GLN A 41 -15.36 -5.62 -0.03
N LEU A 42 -15.25 -6.39 -1.11
CA LEU A 42 -14.09 -6.37 -1.99
C LEU A 42 -13.87 -4.98 -2.59
N TRP A 43 -14.93 -4.29 -3.02
CA TRP A 43 -14.82 -2.91 -3.50
C TRP A 43 -14.38 -1.93 -2.41
N GLN A 44 -14.79 -2.12 -1.16
CA GLN A 44 -14.30 -1.31 -0.03
C GLN A 44 -12.80 -1.52 0.21
N VAL A 45 -12.32 -2.76 0.13
CA VAL A 45 -10.89 -3.08 0.25
C VAL A 45 -10.12 -2.51 -0.93
N ALA A 46 -10.59 -2.74 -2.16
CA ALA A 46 -9.94 -2.31 -3.40
C ALA A 46 -9.82 -0.77 -3.51
N ARG A 47 -10.75 -0.03 -2.91
CA ARG A 47 -10.77 1.44 -2.88
C ARG A 47 -10.22 2.03 -1.59
N ARG A 48 -9.71 1.21 -0.66
CA ARG A 48 -9.12 1.70 0.58
C ARG A 48 -7.95 2.63 0.24
N GLN A 49 -7.85 3.73 0.97
CA GLN A 49 -6.75 4.68 0.89
C GLN A 49 -6.14 4.86 2.26
N MET A 50 -4.88 5.28 2.29
CA MET A 50 -4.26 5.76 3.51
C MET A 50 -4.97 7.05 3.95
N GLU A 51 -4.98 7.34 5.26
CA GLU A 51 -5.49 8.62 5.73
C GLU A 51 -4.63 9.77 5.18
N VAL A 52 -5.28 10.83 4.71
CA VAL A 52 -4.62 11.97 4.02
C VAL A 52 -3.46 12.55 4.82
N ALA A 53 -3.61 12.66 6.15
CA ALA A 53 -2.55 13.19 7.02
C ALA A 53 -1.32 12.27 7.05
N ARG A 54 -1.52 10.95 7.06
CA ARG A 54 -0.42 9.97 7.02
C ARG A 54 0.24 9.92 5.65
N GLU A 55 -0.56 10.05 4.59
CA GLU A 55 -0.05 10.10 3.22
C GLU A 55 0.80 11.36 2.99
N THR A 56 0.35 12.52 3.52
CA THR A 56 1.10 13.78 3.46
C THR A 56 2.42 13.65 4.23
N LEU A 57 2.38 13.10 5.45
CA LEU A 57 3.59 12.86 6.24
C LEU A 57 4.58 11.92 5.52
N LEU A 58 4.07 10.89 4.84
CA LEU A 58 4.91 9.99 4.03
C LEU A 58 5.63 10.78 2.94
N TYR A 59 4.97 11.69 2.22
CA TYR A 59 5.62 12.53 1.21
C TYR A 59 6.64 13.48 1.82
N ASP A 60 6.28 14.18 2.90
CA ASP A 60 7.18 15.12 3.56
C ASP A 60 8.47 14.42 4.04
N LEU A 61 8.38 13.19 4.55
CA LEU A 61 9.54 12.41 4.98
C LEU A 61 10.37 11.86 3.82
N LEU A 62 9.74 11.50 2.70
CA LEU A 62 10.45 11.09 1.48
C LEU A 62 11.21 12.26 0.85
N ASP A 63 10.58 13.44 0.78
CA ASP A 63 11.21 14.67 0.30
C ASP A 63 12.36 15.08 1.22
N ALA A 64 12.15 15.05 2.53
CA ALA A 64 13.20 15.32 3.51
C ALA A 64 14.37 14.32 3.40
N GLN A 65 14.13 13.03 3.12
CA GLN A 65 15.17 12.04 2.90
C GLN A 65 16.02 12.32 1.64
N ALA A 66 15.41 12.92 0.61
CA ALA A 66 16.11 13.30 -0.61
C ALA A 66 17.00 14.54 -0.41
N GLU A 67 16.62 15.44 0.51
CA GLU A 67 17.35 16.68 0.79
C GLU A 67 18.37 16.54 1.92
N ARG A 68 18.12 15.68 2.90
CA ARG A 68 18.97 15.49 4.09
C ARG A 68 18.87 14.09 4.68
N SER A 69 19.78 13.78 5.59
CA SER A 69 19.62 12.62 6.46
C SER A 69 18.43 12.82 7.41
N LEU A 70 17.59 11.78 7.50
CA LEU A 70 16.51 11.73 8.48
C LEU A 70 17.05 11.46 9.89
N THR A 71 16.37 12.01 10.88
CA THR A 71 16.60 11.65 12.29
C THR A 71 16.09 10.23 12.56
N SER A 72 16.56 9.60 13.64
CA SER A 72 16.12 8.24 14.00
C SER A 72 14.60 8.11 14.16
N GLU A 73 13.94 9.16 14.67
CA GLU A 73 12.48 9.16 14.82
C GLU A 73 11.77 9.29 13.47
N GLU A 74 12.29 10.11 12.57
CA GLU A 74 11.76 10.24 11.20
C GLU A 74 11.94 8.96 10.38
N VAL A 75 13.07 8.26 10.55
CA VAL A 75 13.31 6.95 9.92
C VAL A 75 12.24 5.95 10.39
N ARG A 76 12.02 5.87 11.71
CA ARG A 76 11.02 4.98 12.30
C ARG A 76 9.60 5.30 11.79
N GLN A 77 9.25 6.57 11.71
CA GLN A 77 7.95 7.01 11.18
C GLN A 77 7.82 6.67 9.68
N LEU A 78 8.86 6.89 8.90
CA LEU A 78 8.88 6.57 7.47
C LEU A 78 8.72 5.07 7.23
N GLU A 79 9.39 4.23 8.01
CA GLU A 79 9.25 2.76 7.96
C GLU A 79 7.81 2.32 8.29
N GLU A 80 7.20 2.86 9.35
CA GLU A 80 5.82 2.56 9.72
C GLU A 80 4.82 2.93 8.60
N LEU A 81 5.00 4.11 8.00
CA LEU A 81 4.17 4.60 6.90
C LEU A 81 4.35 3.75 5.64
N ARG A 82 5.60 3.37 5.30
CA ARG A 82 5.90 2.48 4.17
C ARG A 82 5.26 1.11 4.37
N HIS A 83 5.33 0.56 5.58
CA HIS A 83 4.69 -0.70 5.92
C HIS A 83 3.17 -0.63 5.75
N GLN A 84 2.54 0.44 6.26
CA GLN A 84 1.10 0.66 6.09
C GLN A 84 0.71 0.81 4.62
N ALA A 85 1.47 1.58 3.84
CA ALA A 85 1.22 1.77 2.41
C ALA A 85 1.34 0.45 1.64
N GLY A 86 2.40 -0.32 1.88
CA GLY A 86 2.61 -1.63 1.24
C GLY A 86 1.48 -2.61 1.54
N ARG A 87 1.04 -2.72 2.79
CA ARG A 87 -0.10 -3.57 3.18
C ARG A 87 -1.39 -3.14 2.48
N ILE A 88 -1.68 -1.83 2.41
CA ILE A 88 -2.86 -1.33 1.68
C ILE A 88 -2.78 -1.74 0.20
N MET A 89 -1.63 -1.58 -0.44
CA MET A 89 -1.47 -1.91 -1.87
C MET A 89 -1.66 -3.40 -2.17
N VAL A 90 -1.06 -4.29 -1.36
CA VAL A 90 -1.21 -5.74 -1.54
C VAL A 90 -2.67 -6.18 -1.39
N LEU A 91 -3.37 -5.67 -0.38
CA LEU A 91 -4.78 -6.01 -0.19
C LEU A 91 -5.67 -5.44 -1.29
N LYS A 92 -5.38 -4.22 -1.78
CA LYS A 92 -6.09 -3.62 -2.91
C LYS A 92 -5.91 -4.45 -4.17
N SER A 93 -4.67 -4.84 -4.52
CA SER A 93 -4.39 -5.59 -5.74
C SER A 93 -5.10 -6.96 -5.71
N GLN A 94 -5.06 -7.64 -4.57
CA GLN A 94 -5.74 -8.92 -4.40
C GLN A 94 -7.27 -8.78 -4.50
N ALA A 95 -7.84 -7.72 -3.94
CA ALA A 95 -9.27 -7.44 -4.04
C ALA A 95 -9.69 -7.12 -5.48
N TYR A 96 -8.89 -6.34 -6.22
CA TYR A 96 -9.13 -6.10 -7.65
C TYR A 96 -9.03 -7.37 -8.49
N ALA A 97 -8.04 -8.24 -8.22
CA ALA A 97 -7.91 -9.52 -8.90
C ALA A 97 -9.15 -10.42 -8.69
N LEU A 98 -9.68 -10.47 -7.47
CA LEU A 98 -10.90 -11.22 -7.16
C LEU A 98 -12.14 -10.63 -7.84
N LEU A 99 -12.28 -9.30 -7.83
CA LEU A 99 -13.36 -8.61 -8.54
C LEU A 99 -13.30 -8.86 -10.05
N HIS A 100 -12.09 -8.87 -10.63
CA HIS A 100 -11.89 -9.20 -12.04
C HIS A 100 -12.32 -10.64 -12.35
N GLN A 101 -11.92 -11.61 -11.52
CA GLN A 101 -12.35 -13.01 -11.65
C GLN A 101 -13.86 -13.19 -11.55
N ARG A 102 -14.55 -12.31 -10.80
CA ARG A 102 -16.01 -12.27 -10.68
C ARG A 102 -16.70 -11.50 -11.82
N GLY A 103 -15.95 -11.02 -12.81
CA GLY A 103 -16.48 -10.38 -14.02
C GLY A 103 -16.71 -8.87 -13.90
N TYR A 104 -16.18 -8.21 -12.86
CA TYR A 104 -16.30 -6.77 -12.73
C TYR A 104 -15.24 -6.01 -13.56
N PRO A 105 -15.60 -4.83 -14.10
CA PRO A 105 -14.63 -3.94 -14.73
C PRO A 105 -13.80 -3.28 -13.63
N VAL A 106 -12.59 -3.79 -13.41
CA VAL A 106 -11.64 -3.21 -12.48
C VAL A 106 -10.63 -2.32 -13.23
N PRO A 107 -10.11 -1.26 -12.59
CA PRO A 107 -8.92 -0.58 -13.09
C PRO A 107 -7.80 -1.61 -13.17
N GLN A 108 -7.20 -1.78 -14.34
CA GLN A 108 -5.92 -2.48 -14.45
C GLN A 108 -4.84 -1.53 -13.92
N PRO A 109 -3.90 -2.00 -13.09
CA PRO A 109 -2.70 -1.23 -12.79
C PRO A 109 -1.94 -0.90 -14.09
#